data_AF-A0A1Y2ENM2-F1
#
_entry.id   AF-A0A1Y2ENM2-F1
#
_cell.length_a   1.000
_cell.length_b   1.000
_cell.length_c   1.000
_cell.angle_alpha   90.00
_cell.angle_beta   90.00
_cell.angle_gamma   90.00
#
_symmetry.space_group_name_H-M   'P 1'
#
loop_
_entity.id
_entity.type
_entity.pdbx_description
1 polymer ?
#
loop_
_entity_poly.entity_id
_entity_poly.type
_entity_poly.pdbx_seq_one_letter_code
_entity_poly.pdbx_strand_id
1 'polypeptide(L)'
;MNESNVHYLNNNIDNEINDLIIYIRDLINYIIESEDEEYRIERIRDFVFENFEKIKNMNIEKKIEILIYSIENDLSMEEISFIIENFKFENLNLYIYDENNGNNGMYKVPLFSAIARNKFDIANLLIENGADIKYKIPVYNNGNIFAYLIDITYNFRRNNLDDNNFGLSYENIRYILGKNFRLNNIESKVIYKLIDECIEPTDRNIDTSKEIFNFIEMIFNEYIFDSSFITNIINLYRNNNITKEQLETLIGLEKRKIKIDNESYSYASENYFRIVGDNPVDNVKKNICYNIIRTLFENDGSFPITMAYRIIKYKIFKVLSRPGNENLINIAKSYINLYDLEYLIDNFNEVNNNNRGIIRRLINLLLHKHEDIGNQYLNYILIIFIRYDKKNLIKYLIEGDDFELDINEPDHKDRYPIIEALNNNRKKIFKYLLSQGADRNTEDNNGVPLSRLVWNRPSFRHILIEYS
;
A
#
# COMPACT_ATOMS: atom_id res chain seq x y z
N MET A 1 34.18 -1.47 -46.34
CA MET A 1 34.56 -0.64 -45.18
C MET A 1 34.57 -1.57 -43.97
N ASN A 2 35.72 -1.78 -43.35
CA ASN A 2 35.93 -2.81 -42.33
C ASN A 2 35.23 -2.45 -41.01
N GLU A 3 34.69 -3.45 -40.30
CA GLU A 3 34.04 -3.35 -38.99
C GLU A 3 34.92 -2.66 -37.93
N SER A 4 36.25 -2.74 -38.07
CA SER A 4 37.23 -2.06 -37.22
C SER A 4 37.19 -0.53 -37.34
N ASN A 5 36.88 0.01 -38.53
CA ASN A 5 36.75 1.46 -38.74
C ASN A 5 35.41 1.98 -38.22
N VAL A 6 34.35 1.16 -38.27
CA VAL A 6 33.03 1.51 -37.71
C VAL A 6 33.11 1.60 -36.18
N HIS A 7 33.83 0.68 -35.53
CA HIS A 7 34.03 0.73 -34.08
C HIS A 7 34.89 1.92 -33.62
N TYR A 8 35.93 2.29 -34.37
CA TYR A 8 36.76 3.47 -34.07
C TYR A 8 36.02 4.79 -34.32
N LEU A 9 35.21 4.87 -35.39
CA LEU A 9 34.38 6.05 -35.69
C LEU A 9 33.28 6.23 -34.64
N ASN A 10 32.60 5.16 -34.22
CA ASN A 10 31.59 5.23 -33.17
C ASN A 10 32.19 5.67 -31.82
N ASN A 11 33.37 5.15 -31.45
CA ASN A 11 34.05 5.58 -30.21
C ASN A 11 34.52 7.05 -30.26
N ASN A 12 34.94 7.57 -31.41
CA ASN A 12 35.29 8.99 -31.55
C ASN A 12 34.07 9.91 -31.52
N ILE A 13 32.96 9.50 -32.16
CA ILE A 13 31.71 10.25 -32.13
C ILE A 13 31.13 10.29 -30.71
N ASP A 14 31.17 9.17 -29.98
CA ASP A 14 30.71 9.12 -28.59
C ASP A 14 31.60 9.97 -27.66
N ASN A 15 32.91 10.03 -27.88
CA ASN A 15 33.81 10.92 -27.14
C ASN A 15 33.53 12.41 -27.46
N GLU A 16 33.38 12.78 -28.73
CA GLU A 16 33.04 14.16 -29.12
C GLU A 16 31.67 14.60 -28.60
N ILE A 17 30.70 13.67 -28.51
CA ILE A 17 29.38 13.93 -27.92
C ILE A 17 29.47 14.09 -26.40
N ASN A 18 30.29 13.29 -25.72
CA ASN A 18 30.51 13.45 -24.27
C ASN A 18 31.22 14.76 -23.95
N ASP A 19 32.21 15.15 -24.76
CA ASP A 19 32.85 16.48 -24.66
C ASP A 19 31.83 17.60 -24.85
N LEU A 20 30.88 17.43 -25.79
CA LEU A 20 29.79 18.39 -26.00
C LEU A 20 28.84 18.48 -24.80
N ILE A 21 28.57 17.38 -24.09
CA ILE A 21 27.72 17.39 -22.87
C ILE A 21 28.44 18.06 -21.72
N ILE A 22 29.73 17.77 -21.52
CA ILE A 22 30.56 18.46 -20.53
C ILE A 22 30.55 19.96 -20.85
N TYR A 23 30.79 20.31 -22.11
CA TYR A 23 30.75 21.70 -22.54
C TYR A 23 29.37 22.35 -22.32
N ILE A 24 28.26 21.64 -22.55
CA ILE A 24 26.91 22.15 -22.28
C ILE A 24 26.69 22.36 -20.77
N ARG A 25 27.15 21.43 -19.93
CA ARG A 25 27.06 21.59 -18.48
C ARG A 25 27.88 22.79 -18.01
N ASP A 26 29.12 22.91 -18.49
CA ASP A 26 30.01 24.02 -18.18
C ASP A 26 29.43 25.34 -18.67
N LEU A 27 28.85 25.36 -19.87
CA LEU A 27 28.18 26.52 -20.44
C LEU A 27 26.96 26.89 -19.59
N ILE A 28 26.10 25.94 -19.24
CA ILE A 28 24.93 26.18 -18.39
C ILE A 28 25.37 26.73 -17.03
N ASN A 29 26.38 26.13 -16.39
CA ASN A 29 26.93 26.61 -15.12
C ASN A 29 27.48 28.04 -15.25
N TYR A 30 28.26 28.31 -16.29
CA TYR A 30 28.81 29.64 -16.58
C TYR A 30 27.72 30.69 -16.86
N ILE A 31 26.66 30.28 -17.54
CA ILE A 31 25.52 31.13 -17.89
C ILE A 31 24.71 31.47 -16.63
N ILE A 32 24.52 30.52 -15.71
CA ILE A 32 23.77 30.74 -14.46
C ILE A 32 24.48 31.71 -13.51
N GLU A 33 25.82 31.78 -13.54
CA GLU A 33 26.58 32.77 -12.76
C GLU A 33 26.34 34.23 -13.22
N SER A 34 25.70 34.43 -14.38
CA SER A 34 25.34 35.76 -14.88
C SER A 34 23.93 36.18 -14.43
N GLU A 35 23.80 37.38 -13.85
CA GLU A 35 22.50 37.96 -13.45
C GLU A 35 21.68 38.52 -14.64
N ASP A 36 22.24 38.57 -15.86
CA ASP A 36 21.59 39.15 -17.05
C ASP A 36 20.95 38.07 -17.93
N GLU A 37 19.64 37.90 -17.82
CA GLU A 37 18.85 36.90 -18.56
C GLU A 37 18.93 37.05 -20.09
N GLU A 38 19.01 38.27 -20.61
CA GLU A 38 19.07 38.52 -22.06
C GLU A 38 20.41 38.04 -22.63
N TYR A 39 21.50 38.27 -21.89
CA TYR A 39 22.83 37.75 -22.22
C TYR A 39 22.90 36.21 -22.13
N ARG A 40 22.24 35.60 -21.14
CA ARG A 40 22.16 34.13 -21.01
C ARG A 40 21.50 33.50 -22.23
N ILE A 41 20.34 34.04 -22.65
CA ILE A 41 19.61 33.57 -23.82
C ILE A 41 20.44 33.73 -25.10
N GLU A 42 21.13 34.86 -25.28
CA GLU A 42 22.00 35.09 -26.44
C GLU A 42 23.11 34.03 -26.51
N ARG A 43 23.77 33.73 -25.38
CA ARG A 43 24.81 32.70 -25.31
C ARG A 43 24.30 31.29 -25.59
N ILE A 44 23.13 30.92 -25.07
CA ILE A 44 22.50 29.63 -25.38
C ILE A 44 22.18 29.55 -26.88
N ARG A 45 21.65 30.63 -27.46
CA ARG A 45 21.34 30.69 -28.90
C ARG A 45 22.59 30.52 -29.75
N ASP A 46 23.65 31.27 -29.46
CA ASP A 46 24.92 31.18 -30.18
C ASP A 46 25.48 29.76 -30.11
N PHE A 47 25.47 29.16 -28.92
CA PHE A 47 25.96 27.80 -28.74
C PHE A 47 25.15 26.77 -29.56
N VAL A 48 23.82 26.84 -29.49
CA VAL A 48 22.94 25.92 -30.23
C VAL A 48 23.10 26.12 -31.73
N PHE A 49 23.31 27.36 -32.18
CA PHE A 49 23.55 27.67 -33.59
C PHE A 49 24.90 27.12 -34.06
N GLU A 50 25.99 27.35 -33.32
CA GLU A 50 27.33 26.86 -33.62
C GLU A 50 27.41 25.33 -33.65
N ASN A 51 26.60 24.66 -32.81
CA ASN A 51 26.62 23.20 -32.65
C ASN A 51 25.37 22.51 -33.22
N PHE A 52 24.58 23.20 -34.05
CA PHE A 52 23.27 22.72 -34.50
C PHE A 52 23.31 21.33 -35.14
N GLU A 53 24.23 21.08 -36.08
CA GLU A 53 24.34 19.78 -36.75
C GLU A 53 24.83 18.67 -35.80
N LYS A 54 25.64 18.99 -34.78
CA LYS A 54 26.04 18.01 -33.75
C LYS A 54 24.85 17.66 -32.86
N ILE A 55 24.12 18.66 -32.38
CA ILE A 55 22.92 18.48 -31.54
C ILE A 55 21.86 17.68 -32.30
N LYS A 56 21.62 18.01 -33.56
CA LYS A 56 20.64 17.31 -34.40
C LYS A 56 20.94 15.82 -34.52
N ASN A 57 22.21 15.46 -34.71
CA ASN A 57 22.68 14.07 -34.84
C ASN A 57 22.94 13.37 -33.48
N MET A 58 22.82 14.10 -32.37
CA MET A 58 22.96 13.54 -31.02
C MET A 58 21.85 12.52 -30.73
N ASN A 59 22.19 11.46 -30.01
CA ASN A 59 21.20 10.48 -29.58
C ASN A 59 20.15 11.11 -28.62
N ILE A 60 18.97 10.50 -28.56
CA ILE A 60 17.85 11.06 -27.79
C ILE A 60 18.10 11.09 -26.28
N GLU A 61 18.81 10.10 -25.73
CA GLU A 61 19.13 10.02 -24.30
C GLU A 61 19.97 11.21 -23.85
N LYS A 62 20.96 11.60 -24.65
CA LYS A 62 21.82 12.77 -24.39
C LYS A 62 21.06 14.09 -24.53
N LYS A 63 20.14 14.21 -25.50
CA LYS A 63 19.24 15.36 -25.58
C LYS A 63 18.37 15.49 -24.33
N ILE A 64 17.83 14.37 -23.83
CA ILE A 64 17.03 14.32 -22.60
C ILE A 64 17.88 14.66 -21.38
N GLU A 65 19.13 14.20 -21.31
CA GLU A 65 20.09 14.56 -20.26
C GLU A 65 20.31 16.07 -20.18
N ILE A 66 20.50 16.72 -21.33
CA ILE A 66 20.66 18.18 -21.42
C ILE A 66 19.39 18.90 -20.95
N LEU A 67 18.21 18.44 -21.40
CA LEU A 67 16.94 19.04 -21.01
C LEU A 67 16.70 18.93 -19.49
N ILE A 68 16.94 17.76 -18.91
CA ILE A 68 16.85 17.54 -17.46
C ILE A 68 17.82 18.44 -16.71
N TYR A 69 19.09 18.48 -17.14
CA TYR A 69 20.11 19.32 -16.52
C TYR A 69 19.71 20.81 -16.56
N SER A 70 19.18 21.27 -17.69
CA SER A 70 18.68 22.63 -17.86
C SER A 70 17.54 22.95 -16.88
N ILE A 71 16.58 22.03 -16.75
CA ILE A 71 15.45 22.19 -15.82
C ILE A 71 15.93 22.25 -14.37
N GLU A 72 16.82 21.34 -13.97
CA GLU A 72 17.37 21.19 -12.61
C GLU A 72 18.38 22.29 -12.25
N ASN A 73 18.85 23.10 -13.20
CA ASN A 73 19.76 24.20 -12.94
C ASN A 73 19.10 25.56 -13.23
N ASP A 74 17.80 25.67 -12.99
CA ASP A 74 17.13 26.96 -12.90
C ASP A 74 17.11 27.83 -14.19
N LEU A 75 17.30 27.21 -15.37
CA LEU A 75 17.03 27.88 -16.65
C LEU A 75 15.57 28.34 -16.75
N SER A 76 15.38 29.49 -17.41
CA SER A 76 14.10 30.18 -17.57
C SER A 76 13.17 29.48 -18.57
N MET A 77 11.91 29.91 -18.60
CA MET A 77 10.88 29.33 -19.46
C MET A 77 11.24 29.48 -20.95
N GLU A 78 11.78 30.64 -21.33
CA GLU A 78 12.23 30.97 -22.67
C GLU A 78 13.39 30.09 -23.10
N GLU A 79 14.37 29.87 -22.21
CA GLU A 79 15.54 29.03 -22.46
C GLU A 79 15.14 27.56 -22.65
N ILE A 80 14.26 27.03 -21.80
CA ILE A 80 13.75 25.66 -21.95
C ILE A 80 12.89 25.49 -23.21
N SER A 81 12.03 26.47 -23.53
CA SER A 81 11.22 26.45 -24.74
C SER A 81 12.11 26.39 -25.99
N PHE A 82 13.16 27.20 -26.02
CA PHE A 82 14.14 27.19 -27.11
C PHE A 82 14.82 25.82 -27.27
N ILE A 83 15.22 25.17 -26.16
CA ILE A 83 15.80 23.82 -26.21
C ILE A 83 14.79 22.82 -26.79
N ILE A 84 13.54 22.82 -26.31
CA ILE A 84 12.50 21.88 -26.78
C ILE A 84 12.25 22.03 -28.28
N GLU A 85 12.12 23.27 -28.77
CA GLU A 85 11.86 23.56 -30.18
C GLU A 85 13.03 23.15 -31.11
N ASN A 86 14.27 23.39 -30.69
CA ASN A 86 15.44 23.20 -31.55
C ASN A 86 16.01 21.78 -31.51
N PHE A 87 15.86 21.07 -30.38
CA PHE A 87 16.45 19.73 -30.23
C PHE A 87 15.56 18.63 -30.84
N LYS A 88 14.30 18.96 -31.17
CA LYS A 88 13.31 18.10 -31.85
C LYS A 88 13.14 16.74 -31.17
N PHE A 89 12.64 16.77 -29.94
CA PHE A 89 12.35 15.55 -29.18
C PHE A 89 11.22 14.75 -29.83
N GLU A 90 11.47 13.47 -30.14
CA GLU A 90 10.41 12.56 -30.63
C GLU A 90 9.48 12.11 -29.50
N ASN A 91 9.99 12.04 -28.27
CA ASN A 91 9.26 11.61 -27.08
C ASN A 91 9.89 12.23 -25.82
N LEU A 92 9.07 12.86 -24.98
CA LEU A 92 9.48 13.39 -23.67
C LEU A 92 9.28 12.39 -22.51
N ASN A 93 8.62 11.25 -22.77
CA ASN A 93 8.41 10.16 -21.83
C ASN A 93 9.59 9.18 -21.86
N LEU A 94 10.78 9.73 -21.63
CA LEU A 94 12.03 8.99 -21.57
C LEU A 94 12.71 9.26 -20.23
N TYR A 95 13.62 8.37 -19.87
CA TYR A 95 14.39 8.49 -18.64
C TYR A 95 15.87 8.30 -18.92
N ILE A 96 16.69 8.93 -18.09
CA ILE A 96 18.14 8.66 -18.02
C ILE A 96 18.46 8.10 -16.64
N TYR A 97 19.58 7.40 -16.53
CA TYR A 97 20.14 7.01 -15.24
C TYR A 97 21.34 7.90 -14.94
N ASP A 98 21.24 8.71 -13.90
CA ASP A 98 22.31 9.56 -13.42
C ASP A 98 23.10 8.84 -12.33
N GLU A 99 24.27 8.32 -12.69
CA GLU A 99 25.18 7.62 -11.77
C GLU A 99 25.78 8.53 -10.71
N ASN A 100 25.80 9.85 -10.95
CA ASN A 100 26.47 10.82 -10.08
C ASN A 100 25.55 11.35 -8.97
N ASN A 101 24.26 11.01 -8.98
CA ASN A 101 23.29 11.52 -8.02
C ASN A 101 23.28 10.67 -6.73
N GLY A 102 24.31 10.85 -5.89
CA GLY A 102 24.49 10.13 -4.63
C GLY A 102 25.00 8.69 -4.77
N ASN A 103 25.03 7.94 -3.66
CA ASN A 103 25.66 6.60 -3.60
C ASN A 103 24.98 5.50 -4.44
N ASN A 104 23.78 5.72 -5.00
CA ASN A 104 22.99 4.68 -5.67
C ASN A 104 22.46 5.05 -7.07
N GLY A 105 22.88 6.18 -7.64
CA GLY A 105 22.34 6.70 -8.89
C GLY A 105 20.83 6.96 -8.87
N MET A 106 20.31 7.64 -9.90
CA MET A 106 18.88 7.96 -9.95
C MET A 106 18.35 8.01 -11.38
N TYR A 107 17.16 7.44 -11.58
CA TYR A 107 16.43 7.63 -12.83
C TYR A 107 15.78 9.01 -12.86
N LYS A 108 16.04 9.80 -13.89
CA LYS A 108 15.48 11.15 -14.09
C LYS A 108 14.61 11.20 -15.34
N VAL A 109 13.51 11.95 -15.27
CA VAL A 109 12.54 12.16 -16.35
C VAL A 109 12.28 13.67 -16.43
N PRO A 110 12.27 14.30 -17.62
CA PRO A 110 12.15 15.77 -17.72
C PRO A 110 10.96 16.34 -16.96
N LEU A 111 9.78 15.74 -17.13
CA LEU A 111 8.57 16.17 -16.43
C LEU A 111 8.68 15.97 -14.91
N PHE A 112 9.32 14.89 -14.46
CA PHE A 112 9.45 14.62 -13.04
C PHE A 112 10.45 15.58 -12.37
N SER A 113 11.57 15.88 -13.04
CA SER A 113 12.54 16.89 -12.59
C SER A 113 11.90 18.28 -12.49
N ALA A 114 11.09 18.69 -13.48
CA ALA A 114 10.37 19.97 -13.43
C ALA A 114 9.40 20.05 -12.25
N ILE A 115 8.63 18.98 -12.00
CA ILE A 115 7.68 18.90 -10.89
C ILE A 115 8.42 18.88 -9.53
N ALA A 116 9.52 18.15 -9.43
CA ALA A 116 10.33 18.09 -8.22
C ALA A 116 10.95 19.43 -7.86
N ARG A 117 11.25 20.29 -8.85
CA ARG A 117 11.70 21.68 -8.66
C ARG A 117 10.56 22.69 -8.51
N ASN A 118 9.30 22.25 -8.42
CA ASN A 118 8.12 23.11 -8.39
C ASN A 118 8.01 24.07 -9.60
N LYS A 119 8.67 23.76 -10.73
CA LYS A 119 8.60 24.55 -11.97
C LYS A 119 7.36 24.18 -12.78
N PHE A 120 6.19 24.52 -12.25
CA PHE A 120 4.91 24.07 -12.81
C PHE A 120 4.62 24.61 -14.21
N ASP A 121 5.11 25.80 -14.55
CA ASP A 121 4.97 26.35 -15.90
C ASP A 121 5.78 25.55 -16.93
N ILE A 122 7.00 25.15 -16.57
CA ILE A 122 7.80 24.25 -17.39
C ILE A 122 7.18 22.85 -17.44
N ALA A 123 6.62 22.36 -16.33
CA ALA A 123 5.88 21.10 -16.34
C ALA A 123 4.65 21.16 -17.26
N ASN A 124 3.93 22.29 -17.31
CA ASN A 124 2.84 22.51 -18.25
C ASN A 124 3.34 22.47 -19.70
N LEU A 125 4.43 23.18 -20.00
CA LEU A 125 5.07 23.16 -21.33
C LEU A 125 5.42 21.75 -21.78
N LEU A 126 6.03 20.95 -20.90
CA LEU A 126 6.40 19.58 -21.21
C LEU A 126 5.16 18.72 -21.49
N ILE A 127 4.08 18.89 -20.73
CA ILE A 127 2.81 18.18 -20.95
C ILE A 127 2.18 18.59 -22.28
N GLU A 128 2.18 19.88 -22.61
CA GLU A 128 1.70 20.41 -23.89
C GLU A 128 2.50 19.84 -25.08
N ASN A 129 3.78 19.55 -24.86
CA ASN A 129 4.67 18.88 -25.81
C ASN A 129 4.65 17.35 -25.72
N GLY A 130 3.66 16.75 -25.04
CA GLY A 130 3.40 15.30 -25.06
C GLY A 130 4.00 14.50 -23.91
N ALA A 131 4.56 15.14 -22.88
CA ALA A 131 4.93 14.45 -21.65
C ALA A 131 3.67 13.97 -20.89
N ASP A 132 3.68 12.72 -20.44
CA ASP A 132 2.60 12.09 -19.70
C ASP A 132 2.94 12.08 -18.22
N ILE A 133 2.13 12.78 -17.42
CA ILE A 133 2.24 12.77 -15.96
C ILE A 133 2.04 11.37 -15.35
N LYS A 134 1.40 10.44 -16.09
CA LYS A 134 1.19 9.04 -15.70
C LYS A 134 2.30 8.11 -16.15
N TYR A 135 3.37 8.64 -16.75
CA TYR A 135 4.52 7.87 -17.17
C TYR A 135 5.04 7.00 -16.01
N LYS A 136 5.48 5.78 -16.33
CA LYS A 136 6.11 4.85 -15.39
C LYS A 136 7.45 4.44 -15.97
N ILE A 137 8.52 4.69 -15.22
CA ILE A 137 9.87 4.25 -15.57
C ILE A 137 9.90 2.71 -15.54
N PRO A 138 10.09 2.01 -16.68
CA PRO A 138 9.85 0.57 -16.78
C PRO A 138 10.78 -0.29 -15.91
N VAL A 139 12.03 0.13 -15.78
CA VAL A 139 13.07 -0.58 -15.01
C VAL A 139 13.04 -0.26 -13.53
N TYR A 140 12.24 0.73 -13.12
CA TYR A 140 12.19 1.21 -11.76
C TYR A 140 10.90 0.76 -11.07
N ASN A 141 11.04 -0.02 -10.00
CA ASN A 141 9.89 -0.57 -9.28
C ASN A 141 9.02 0.58 -8.74
N ASN A 142 7.77 0.65 -9.21
CA ASN A 142 6.84 1.76 -8.96
C ASN A 142 7.32 3.12 -9.50
N GLY A 143 8.03 3.20 -10.63
CA GLY A 143 8.63 4.42 -11.16
C GLY A 143 7.66 5.50 -11.69
N ASN A 144 6.56 5.74 -10.99
CA ASN A 144 5.69 6.90 -11.17
C ASN A 144 6.29 8.14 -10.48
N ILE A 145 5.65 9.29 -10.70
CA ILE A 145 6.09 10.57 -10.14
C ILE A 145 6.20 10.58 -8.61
N PHE A 146 5.29 9.90 -7.88
CA PHE A 146 5.33 9.89 -6.41
C PHE A 146 6.54 9.14 -5.87
N ALA A 147 6.86 7.97 -6.45
CA ALA A 147 8.07 7.26 -6.07
C ALA A 147 9.31 8.11 -6.36
N TYR A 148 9.38 8.71 -7.55
CA TYR A 148 10.48 9.62 -7.92
C TYR A 148 10.66 10.76 -6.91
N LEU A 149 9.58 11.44 -6.52
CA LEU A 149 9.64 12.53 -5.54
C LEU A 149 10.09 12.05 -4.15
N ILE A 150 9.68 10.85 -3.71
CA ILE A 150 10.13 10.30 -2.43
C ILE A 150 11.63 9.97 -2.49
N ASP A 151 12.07 9.31 -3.56
CA ASP A 151 13.44 8.86 -3.68
C ASP A 151 14.42 10.03 -3.85
N ILE A 152 14.02 11.09 -4.56
CA ILE A 152 14.85 12.30 -4.66
C ILE A 152 14.94 13.01 -3.31
N THR A 153 13.84 13.11 -2.57
CA THR A 153 13.81 13.70 -1.23
C THR A 153 14.75 12.93 -0.30
N TYR A 154 14.67 11.59 -0.32
CA TYR A 154 15.55 10.72 0.45
C TYR A 154 17.02 10.96 0.10
N ASN A 155 17.35 11.01 -1.19
CA ASN A 155 18.72 11.19 -1.66
C ASN A 155 19.30 12.55 -1.26
N PHE A 156 18.54 13.64 -1.44
CA PHE A 156 19.00 14.98 -1.07
C PHE A 156 19.21 15.12 0.45
N ARG A 157 18.25 14.62 1.24
CA ARG A 157 18.34 14.63 2.71
C ARG A 157 19.50 13.79 3.23
N ARG A 158 19.69 12.59 2.69
CA ARG A 158 20.78 11.69 3.10
C ARG A 158 22.16 12.30 2.85
N ASN A 159 22.30 13.08 1.79
CA ASN A 159 23.55 13.70 1.40
C ASN A 159 23.75 15.11 2.00
N ASN A 160 22.83 15.58 2.86
CA ASN A 160 22.82 16.95 3.43
C ASN A 160 23.00 18.02 2.35
N LEU A 161 22.35 17.85 1.19
CA LEU A 161 22.37 18.85 0.14
C LEU A 161 21.35 19.94 0.49
N ASP A 162 21.80 21.19 0.64
CA ASP A 162 20.98 22.37 0.97
C ASP A 162 20.12 22.84 -0.22
N ASP A 163 19.32 21.94 -0.81
CA ASP A 163 18.31 22.28 -1.81
C ASP A 163 16.94 21.83 -1.32
N ASN A 164 16.41 22.58 -0.34
CA ASN A 164 15.08 22.32 0.26
C ASN A 164 13.93 22.43 -0.76
N ASN A 165 14.20 22.92 -1.98
CA ASN A 165 13.20 23.10 -3.03
C ASN A 165 13.18 21.95 -4.04
N PHE A 166 14.00 20.91 -3.87
CA PHE A 166 14.06 19.78 -4.79
C PHE A 166 13.59 18.48 -4.17
N GLY A 167 12.40 18.04 -4.57
CA GLY A 167 11.78 16.81 -4.11
C GLY A 167 10.35 17.00 -3.66
N LEU A 168 9.87 16.16 -2.77
CA LEU A 168 8.48 16.12 -2.31
C LEU A 168 8.13 17.41 -1.57
N SER A 169 7.08 18.09 -2.03
CA SER A 169 6.62 19.35 -1.47
C SER A 169 5.08 19.37 -1.44
N TYR A 170 4.53 20.34 -0.72
CA TYR A 170 3.09 20.52 -0.71
C TYR A 170 2.55 20.94 -2.08
N GLU A 171 3.30 21.81 -2.74
CA GLU A 171 2.99 22.43 -4.02
C GLU A 171 2.97 21.39 -5.14
N ASN A 172 3.95 20.48 -5.17
CA ASN A 172 4.01 19.50 -6.25
C ASN A 172 2.97 18.38 -6.13
N ILE A 173 2.62 17.96 -4.90
CA ILE A 173 1.53 17.00 -4.71
C ILE A 173 0.21 17.65 -5.18
N ARG A 174 -0.04 18.91 -4.79
CA ARG A 174 -1.20 19.68 -5.28
C ARG A 174 -1.23 19.77 -6.81
N TYR A 175 -0.10 20.09 -7.43
CA TYR A 175 0.01 20.17 -8.88
C TYR A 175 -0.30 18.83 -9.57
N ILE A 176 0.34 17.73 -9.13
CA ILE A 176 0.15 16.40 -9.73
C ILE A 176 -1.32 16.00 -9.67
N LEU A 177 -1.94 16.18 -8.50
CA LEU A 177 -3.32 15.77 -8.28
C LEU A 177 -4.31 16.68 -9.03
N GLY A 178 -4.00 17.97 -9.19
CA GLY A 178 -4.76 18.92 -10.01
C GLY A 178 -4.79 18.58 -11.52
N LYS A 179 -3.80 17.82 -12.02
CA LYS A 179 -3.73 17.41 -13.44
C LYS A 179 -4.52 16.13 -13.76
N ASN A 180 -5.58 15.84 -13.01
CA ASN A 180 -6.40 14.62 -13.15
C ASN A 180 -5.59 13.32 -13.05
N PHE A 181 -4.49 13.33 -12.30
CA PHE A 181 -3.76 12.11 -11.96
C PHE A 181 -4.64 11.27 -11.04
N ARG A 182 -5.28 10.23 -11.59
CA ARG A 182 -6.20 9.37 -10.82
C ARG A 182 -5.42 8.59 -9.76
N LEU A 183 -5.87 8.69 -8.51
CA LEU A 183 -5.27 8.07 -7.31
C LEU A 183 -5.13 6.55 -7.37
N ASN A 184 -5.84 5.86 -8.27
CA ASN A 184 -5.66 4.42 -8.51
C ASN A 184 -4.21 4.06 -8.90
N ASN A 185 -3.37 5.05 -9.21
CA ASN A 185 -1.95 4.92 -9.50
C ASN A 185 -1.03 5.06 -8.27
N ILE A 186 -1.53 5.48 -7.10
CA ILE A 186 -0.76 5.47 -5.85
C ILE A 186 -0.76 4.05 -5.32
N GLU A 187 0.33 3.34 -5.60
CA GLU A 187 0.52 1.96 -5.19
C GLU A 187 0.77 1.89 -3.67
N SER A 188 0.33 0.81 -3.02
CA SER A 188 0.42 0.69 -1.55
C SER A 188 1.86 0.79 -1.03
N LYS A 189 2.84 0.37 -1.84
CA LYS A 189 4.27 0.53 -1.57
C LYS A 189 4.73 2.00 -1.46
N VAL A 190 4.09 2.93 -2.18
CA VAL A 190 4.38 4.38 -2.06
C VAL A 190 3.96 4.87 -0.68
N ILE A 191 2.76 4.47 -0.23
CA ILE A 191 2.27 4.77 1.11
C ILE A 191 3.20 4.16 2.17
N TYR A 192 3.63 2.90 1.98
CA TYR A 192 4.61 2.27 2.87
C TYR A 192 5.92 3.06 2.94
N LYS A 193 6.51 3.48 1.82
CA LYS A 193 7.74 4.29 1.80
C LYS A 193 7.58 5.62 2.55
N LEU A 194 6.43 6.30 2.39
CA LEU A 194 6.13 7.52 3.15
C LEU A 194 6.02 7.23 4.65
N ILE A 195 5.36 6.14 5.03
CA ILE A 195 5.25 5.72 6.44
C ILE A 195 6.64 5.41 7.02
N ASP A 196 7.49 4.73 6.26
CA ASP A 196 8.86 4.39 6.65
C ASP A 196 9.68 5.65 6.93
N GLU A 197 9.74 6.57 5.96
CA GLU A 197 10.45 7.85 6.11
C GLU A 197 9.83 8.73 7.21
N CYS A 198 8.51 8.63 7.44
CA CYS A 198 7.85 9.35 8.51
C CYS A 198 8.27 8.84 9.90
N ILE A 199 8.39 7.52 10.09
CA ILE A 199 8.72 6.91 11.38
C ILE A 199 10.24 6.95 11.65
N GLU A 200 11.04 6.66 10.63
CA GLU A 200 12.51 6.63 10.69
C GLU A 200 13.09 7.53 9.59
N PRO A 201 13.06 8.86 9.78
CA PRO A 201 13.53 9.81 8.79
C PRO A 201 15.04 9.67 8.57
N THR A 202 15.45 9.80 7.32
CA THR A 202 16.82 9.47 6.88
C THR A 202 17.87 10.43 7.41
N ASP A 203 17.48 11.70 7.57
CA ASP A 203 18.26 12.77 8.20
C ASP A 203 18.20 12.73 9.74
N ARG A 204 17.39 11.83 10.32
CA ARG A 204 17.10 11.71 11.75
C ARG A 204 16.46 12.98 12.35
N ASN A 205 15.87 13.85 11.52
CA ASN A 205 15.20 15.07 11.93
C ASN A 205 13.71 14.80 12.21
N ILE A 206 13.23 15.23 13.37
CA ILE A 206 11.84 15.03 13.75
C ILE A 206 10.85 15.94 13.00
N ASP A 207 11.32 17.09 12.51
CA ASP A 207 10.47 17.98 11.71
C ASP A 207 10.20 17.38 10.33
N THR A 208 11.16 16.63 9.78
CA THR A 208 10.99 15.78 8.60
C THR A 208 9.84 14.79 8.80
N SER A 209 9.78 14.10 9.94
CA SER A 209 8.66 13.19 10.23
C SER A 209 7.29 13.88 10.20
N LYS A 210 7.19 15.10 10.74
CA LYS A 210 5.93 15.86 10.76
C LYS A 210 5.53 16.30 9.35
N GLU A 211 6.48 16.74 8.55
CA GLU A 211 6.26 17.13 7.16
C GLU A 211 5.77 15.93 6.32
N ILE A 212 6.46 14.79 6.41
CA ILE A 212 6.03 13.57 5.70
C ILE A 212 4.65 13.11 6.19
N PHE A 213 4.36 13.23 7.49
CA PHE A 213 3.02 12.93 8.01
C PHE A 213 1.95 13.82 7.40
N ASN A 214 2.22 15.13 7.26
CA ASN A 214 1.28 16.06 6.60
C ASN A 214 1.02 15.64 5.14
N PHE A 215 2.04 15.16 4.42
CA PHE A 215 1.84 14.63 3.06
C PHE A 215 0.95 13.39 3.05
N ILE A 216 1.14 12.46 3.99
CA ILE A 216 0.27 11.29 4.17
C ILE A 216 -1.18 11.74 4.44
N GLU A 217 -1.39 12.65 5.39
CA GLU A 217 -2.72 13.19 5.68
C GLU A 217 -3.35 13.87 4.49
N MET A 218 -2.58 14.65 3.71
CA MET A 218 -3.09 15.32 2.53
C MET A 218 -3.59 14.29 1.49
N ILE A 219 -2.77 13.27 1.19
CA ILE A 219 -3.11 12.18 0.26
C ILE A 219 -4.44 11.51 0.66
N PHE A 220 -4.65 11.27 1.95
CA PHE A 220 -5.86 10.61 2.46
C PHE A 220 -7.07 11.56 2.61
N ASN A 221 -6.89 12.75 3.19
CA ASN A 221 -7.99 13.63 3.59
C ASN A 221 -8.48 14.53 2.45
N GLU A 222 -7.57 15.15 1.70
CA GLU A 222 -7.95 16.14 0.69
C GLU A 222 -8.36 15.50 -0.63
N TYR A 223 -7.88 14.29 -0.92
CA TYR A 223 -7.91 13.77 -2.29
C TYR A 223 -8.68 12.47 -2.48
N ILE A 224 -8.97 11.70 -1.43
CA ILE A 224 -9.92 10.58 -1.56
C ILE A 224 -11.26 11.10 -2.09
N PHE A 225 -11.74 12.24 -1.58
CA PHE A 225 -13.01 12.84 -1.94
C PHE A 225 -12.84 13.95 -2.99
N ASP A 226 -12.59 13.56 -4.23
CA ASP A 226 -12.37 14.52 -5.33
C ASP A 226 -13.63 15.34 -5.70
N SER A 227 -13.43 16.38 -6.52
CA SER A 227 -14.53 17.27 -6.94
C SER A 227 -15.67 16.54 -7.66
N SER A 228 -15.38 15.43 -8.35
CA SER A 228 -16.39 14.60 -9.01
C SER A 228 -17.25 13.88 -7.98
N PHE A 229 -16.64 13.28 -6.96
CA PHE A 229 -17.36 12.63 -5.87
C PHE A 229 -18.19 13.63 -5.06
N ILE A 230 -17.61 14.78 -4.69
CA ILE A 230 -18.34 15.84 -3.98
C ILE A 230 -19.55 16.31 -4.80
N THR A 231 -19.38 16.53 -6.10
CA THR A 231 -20.49 16.91 -7.01
C THR A 231 -21.57 15.83 -7.06
N ASN A 232 -21.18 14.55 -7.13
CA ASN A 232 -22.11 13.42 -7.11
C ASN A 232 -22.92 13.37 -5.80
N ILE A 233 -22.27 13.51 -4.65
CA ILE A 233 -22.94 13.53 -3.34
C ILE A 233 -23.91 14.72 -3.24
N ILE A 234 -23.51 15.92 -3.69
CA ILE A 234 -24.39 17.10 -3.72
C ILE A 234 -25.64 16.84 -4.58
N ASN A 235 -25.48 16.22 -5.75
CA ASN A 235 -26.59 15.90 -6.65
C ASN A 235 -27.54 14.86 -6.03
N LEU A 236 -27.01 13.82 -5.36
CA LEU A 236 -27.81 12.81 -4.67
C LEU A 236 -28.60 13.41 -3.49
N TYR A 237 -27.96 14.29 -2.72
CA TYR A 237 -28.59 15.01 -1.61
C TYR A 237 -29.74 15.91 -2.09
N ARG A 238 -29.50 16.72 -3.14
CA ARG A 238 -30.53 17.62 -3.71
C ARG A 238 -31.79 16.90 -4.19
N ASN A 239 -31.65 15.63 -4.58
CA ASN A 239 -32.75 14.82 -5.10
C ASN A 239 -33.41 13.92 -4.03
N ASN A 240 -33.06 14.04 -2.74
CA ASN A 240 -33.54 13.19 -1.63
C ASN A 240 -33.41 11.67 -1.88
N ASN A 241 -32.43 11.26 -2.69
CA ASN A 241 -32.33 9.91 -3.22
C ASN A 241 -31.31 9.01 -2.51
N ILE A 242 -30.90 9.35 -1.27
CA ILE A 242 -29.83 8.61 -0.60
C ILE A 242 -30.12 8.32 0.88
N THR A 243 -30.00 7.04 1.26
CA THR A 243 -30.05 6.60 2.66
C THR A 243 -28.67 6.66 3.33
N LYS A 244 -28.61 6.59 4.66
CA LYS A 244 -27.34 6.51 5.41
C LYS A 244 -26.45 5.36 4.93
N GLU A 245 -27.03 4.17 4.73
CA GLU A 245 -26.31 2.96 4.29
C GLU A 245 -25.76 3.12 2.86
N GLN A 246 -26.53 3.74 1.97
CA GLN A 246 -26.07 4.05 0.61
C GLN A 246 -24.92 5.07 0.64
N LEU A 247 -24.99 6.10 1.49
CA LEU A 247 -23.92 7.08 1.65
C LEU A 247 -22.65 6.44 2.23
N GLU A 248 -22.76 5.61 3.27
CA GLU A 248 -21.64 4.85 3.84
C GLU A 248 -21.01 3.93 2.80
N THR A 249 -21.81 3.30 1.94
CA THR A 249 -21.33 2.49 0.82
C THR A 249 -20.57 3.32 -0.20
N LEU A 250 -21.10 4.48 -0.61
CA LEU A 250 -20.42 5.38 -1.55
C LEU A 250 -19.09 5.90 -0.98
N ILE A 251 -19.08 6.33 0.28
CA ILE A 251 -17.86 6.76 0.98
C ILE A 251 -16.85 5.61 1.05
N GLY A 252 -17.31 4.40 1.39
CA GLY A 252 -16.46 3.21 1.44
C GLY A 252 -15.86 2.85 0.09
N LEU A 253 -16.64 2.94 -1.00
CA LEU A 253 -16.15 2.74 -2.36
C LEU A 253 -15.13 3.81 -2.76
N GLU A 254 -15.39 5.06 -2.40
CA GLU A 254 -14.49 6.17 -2.69
C GLU A 254 -13.14 6.02 -2.00
N LYS A 255 -13.14 5.64 -0.71
CA LYS A 255 -11.93 5.31 0.06
C LYS A 255 -11.09 4.18 -0.55
N ARG A 256 -11.66 3.31 -1.40
CA ARG A 256 -10.92 2.24 -2.09
C ARG A 256 -10.04 2.74 -3.24
N LYS A 257 -10.12 4.01 -3.63
CA LYS A 257 -9.22 4.61 -4.64
C LYS A 257 -7.75 4.45 -4.24
N ILE A 258 -7.46 4.55 -2.95
CA ILE A 258 -6.12 4.32 -2.39
C ILE A 258 -6.12 2.96 -1.70
N LYS A 259 -5.29 2.04 -2.21
CA LYS A 259 -5.16 0.71 -1.61
C LYS A 259 -4.24 0.77 -0.40
N ILE A 260 -4.80 0.57 0.79
CA ILE A 260 -4.03 0.37 2.02
C ILE A 260 -3.76 -1.13 2.19
N ASP A 261 -2.50 -1.54 2.30
CA ASP A 261 -2.10 -2.93 2.48
C ASP A 261 -1.83 -3.28 3.95
N ASN A 262 -1.53 -4.56 4.17
CA ASN A 262 -1.23 -5.10 5.49
C ASN A 262 0.15 -4.70 6.00
N GLU A 263 1.11 -4.43 5.09
CA GLU A 263 2.47 -4.03 5.43
C GLU A 263 2.47 -2.66 6.12
N SER A 264 1.69 -1.71 5.60
CA SER A 264 1.51 -0.38 6.17
C SER A 264 1.02 -0.43 7.63
N TYR A 265 0.01 -1.26 7.93
CA TYR A 265 -0.46 -1.46 9.30
C TYR A 265 0.54 -2.23 10.17
N SER A 266 1.16 -3.28 9.63
CA SER A 266 2.15 -4.07 10.39
C SER A 266 3.27 -3.19 10.86
N TYR A 267 3.87 -2.42 9.94
CA TYR A 267 5.03 -1.60 10.22
C TYR A 267 4.73 -0.47 11.21
N ALA A 268 3.61 0.25 11.02
CA ALA A 268 3.22 1.31 11.93
C ALA A 268 2.86 0.76 13.33
N SER A 269 2.13 -0.37 13.42
CA SER A 269 1.77 -0.98 14.69
C SER A 269 2.97 -1.60 15.42
N GLU A 270 3.85 -2.31 14.72
CA GLU A 270 5.07 -2.87 15.31
C GLU A 270 5.95 -1.78 15.91
N ASN A 271 6.17 -0.68 15.17
CA ASN A 271 6.90 0.47 15.69
C ASN A 271 6.19 1.14 16.88
N TYR A 272 4.86 1.28 16.84
CA TYR A 272 4.10 1.80 17.97
C TYR A 272 4.30 1.00 19.27
N PHE A 273 4.28 -0.34 19.18
CA PHE A 273 4.41 -1.22 20.34
C PHE A 273 5.87 -1.49 20.75
N ARG A 274 6.84 -1.35 19.84
CA ARG A 274 8.28 -1.46 20.13
C ARG A 274 8.76 -0.34 21.05
N ILE A 275 8.13 0.83 20.97
CA ILE A 275 8.50 2.00 21.79
C ILE A 275 7.98 1.82 23.23
N VAL A 276 8.90 1.42 24.12
CA VAL A 276 8.69 1.20 25.56
C VAL A 276 9.56 2.18 26.35
N GLY A 277 8.93 3.09 27.11
CA GLY A 277 9.61 4.09 27.94
C GLY A 277 9.05 5.51 27.77
N ASP A 278 9.53 6.44 28.60
CA ASP A 278 9.04 7.83 28.68
C ASP A 278 10.01 8.87 28.09
N ASN A 279 10.96 8.44 27.26
CA ASN A 279 11.88 9.35 26.57
C ASN A 279 11.09 10.30 25.64
N PRO A 280 11.31 11.63 25.69
CA PRO A 280 10.58 12.59 24.86
C PRO A 280 10.61 12.30 23.36
N VAL A 281 11.76 11.88 22.81
CA VAL A 281 11.89 11.58 21.36
C VAL A 281 11.04 10.35 20.99
N ASP A 282 11.08 9.33 21.84
CA ASP A 282 10.31 8.10 21.68
C ASP A 282 8.80 8.37 21.76
N ASN A 283 8.38 9.31 22.61
CA ASN A 283 6.99 9.75 22.68
C ASN A 283 6.51 10.44 21.40
N VAL A 284 7.37 11.24 20.74
CA VAL A 284 7.02 11.84 19.44
C VAL A 284 6.87 10.76 18.36
N LYS A 285 7.82 9.84 18.25
CA LYS A 285 7.74 8.70 17.32
C LYS A 285 6.49 7.85 17.55
N LYS A 286 6.15 7.59 18.81
CA LYS A 286 4.94 6.87 19.20
C LYS A 286 3.66 7.62 18.81
N ASN A 287 3.66 8.94 18.94
CA ASN A 287 2.55 9.78 18.47
C ASN A 287 2.43 9.78 16.94
N ILE A 288 3.54 9.80 16.21
CA ILE A 288 3.55 9.66 14.75
C ILE A 288 2.96 8.31 14.35
N CYS A 289 3.41 7.20 14.94
CA CYS A 289 2.85 5.87 14.66
C CYS A 289 1.35 5.81 14.96
N TYR A 290 0.91 6.38 16.09
CA TYR A 290 -0.51 6.49 16.42
C TYR A 290 -1.29 7.26 15.35
N ASN A 291 -0.77 8.42 14.93
CA ASN A 291 -1.41 9.26 13.93
C ASN A 291 -1.50 8.56 12.58
N ILE A 292 -0.45 7.86 12.15
CA ILE A 292 -0.45 7.03 10.94
C ILE A 292 -1.53 5.95 11.03
N ILE A 293 -1.56 5.16 12.11
CA ILE A 293 -2.55 4.09 12.29
C ILE A 293 -3.98 4.66 12.26
N ARG A 294 -4.19 5.81 12.90
CA ARG A 294 -5.47 6.54 12.87
C ARG A 294 -5.85 6.95 11.45
N THR A 295 -4.96 7.64 10.73
CA THR A 295 -5.19 8.11 9.35
C THR A 295 -5.46 6.95 8.41
N LEU A 296 -4.71 5.84 8.52
CA LEU A 296 -4.95 4.62 7.76
C LEU A 296 -6.34 4.07 8.07
N PHE A 297 -6.69 3.89 9.35
CA PHE A 297 -7.97 3.31 9.77
C PHE A 297 -9.18 4.16 9.33
N GLU A 298 -9.08 5.48 9.47
CA GLU A 298 -10.12 6.42 9.05
C GLU A 298 -10.37 6.37 7.55
N ASN A 299 -9.34 6.10 6.76
CA ASN A 299 -9.39 6.18 5.29
C ASN A 299 -9.37 4.80 4.59
N ASP A 300 -9.39 3.72 5.35
CA ASP A 300 -9.39 2.37 4.81
C ASP A 300 -10.78 1.97 4.29
N GLY A 301 -10.94 2.03 2.97
CA GLY A 301 -12.16 1.60 2.29
C GLY A 301 -12.32 0.08 2.16
N SER A 302 -11.44 -0.72 2.76
CA SER A 302 -11.47 -2.18 2.63
C SER A 302 -12.80 -2.77 3.08
N PHE A 303 -13.10 -3.97 2.57
CA PHE A 303 -14.30 -4.69 2.99
C PHE A 303 -14.34 -4.83 4.52
N PRO A 304 -15.52 -4.73 5.16
CA PRO A 304 -15.67 -4.82 6.62
C PRO A 304 -14.92 -6.02 7.25
N ILE A 305 -14.83 -7.15 6.54
CA ILE A 305 -14.07 -8.32 7.00
C ILE A 305 -12.56 -8.09 7.08
N THR A 306 -12.01 -7.35 6.13
CA THR A 306 -10.58 -6.99 6.12
C THR A 306 -10.30 -5.96 7.22
N MET A 307 -11.25 -5.07 7.50
CA MET A 307 -11.16 -4.13 8.62
C MET A 307 -11.13 -4.85 9.96
N ALA A 308 -12.06 -5.77 10.20
CA ALA A 308 -12.05 -6.59 11.43
C ALA A 308 -10.71 -7.34 11.58
N TYR A 309 -10.21 -7.93 10.49
CA TYR A 309 -8.89 -8.57 10.45
C TYR A 309 -7.77 -7.67 10.94
N ARG A 310 -7.69 -6.46 10.37
CA ARG A 310 -6.64 -5.48 10.68
C ARG A 310 -6.75 -4.98 12.12
N ILE A 311 -7.97 -4.70 12.59
CA ILE A 311 -8.21 -4.19 13.94
C ILE A 311 -7.66 -5.16 14.99
N ILE A 312 -7.93 -6.45 14.81
CA ILE A 312 -7.51 -7.50 15.73
C ILE A 312 -6.01 -7.76 15.59
N LYS A 313 -5.54 -8.13 14.39
CA LYS A 313 -4.14 -8.50 14.15
C LYS A 313 -3.16 -7.39 14.54
N TYR A 314 -3.46 -6.16 14.16
CA TYR A 314 -2.57 -5.01 14.38
C TYR A 314 -2.90 -4.24 15.66
N LYS A 315 -3.75 -4.83 16.52
CA LYS A 315 -4.13 -4.31 17.85
C LYS A 315 -4.60 -2.85 17.79
N ILE A 316 -5.29 -2.45 16.71
CA ILE A 316 -5.73 -1.08 16.46
C ILE A 316 -6.61 -0.57 17.60
N PHE A 317 -7.44 -1.43 18.20
CA PHE A 317 -8.24 -1.05 19.36
C PHE A 317 -7.39 -0.48 20.50
N LYS A 318 -6.23 -1.10 20.80
CA LYS A 318 -5.31 -0.62 21.85
C LYS A 318 -4.69 0.73 21.48
N VAL A 319 -4.42 0.96 20.20
CA VAL A 319 -3.85 2.22 19.69
C VAL A 319 -4.89 3.34 19.79
N LEU A 320 -6.13 3.06 19.39
CA LEU A 320 -7.22 4.04 19.37
C LEU A 320 -7.79 4.36 20.75
N SER A 321 -7.53 3.59 21.80
CA SER A 321 -8.00 3.82 23.18
C SER A 321 -7.58 5.15 23.84
N ARG A 322 -6.92 6.06 23.11
CA ARG A 322 -6.62 7.40 23.60
C ARG A 322 -7.91 8.24 23.75
N PRO A 323 -7.96 9.16 24.73
CA PRO A 323 -9.09 10.08 24.87
C PRO A 323 -9.37 10.84 23.57
N GLY A 324 -10.65 11.01 23.22
CA GLY A 324 -11.09 11.72 22.01
C GLY A 324 -11.47 10.83 20.82
N ASN A 325 -11.21 9.52 20.86
CA ASN A 325 -11.46 8.60 19.74
C ASN A 325 -12.72 7.74 19.88
N GLU A 326 -13.69 8.13 20.69
CA GLU A 326 -14.87 7.31 21.00
C GLU A 326 -15.62 6.85 19.74
N ASN A 327 -15.75 7.74 18.75
CA ASN A 327 -16.36 7.42 17.47
C ASN A 327 -15.57 6.35 16.69
N LEU A 328 -14.24 6.48 16.61
CA LEU A 328 -13.40 5.50 15.91
C LEU A 328 -13.42 4.14 16.61
N ILE A 329 -13.45 4.15 17.95
CA ILE A 329 -13.59 2.93 18.75
C ILE A 329 -14.94 2.27 18.46
N ASN A 330 -16.02 3.04 18.35
CA ASN A 330 -17.34 2.51 18.01
C ASN A 330 -17.39 1.94 16.58
N ILE A 331 -16.73 2.59 15.62
CA ILE A 331 -16.56 2.08 14.25
C ILE A 331 -15.74 0.77 14.26
N ALA A 332 -14.64 0.73 15.01
CA ALA A 332 -13.83 -0.48 15.17
C ALA A 332 -14.65 -1.62 15.80
N LYS A 333 -15.46 -1.31 16.82
CA LYS A 333 -16.39 -2.26 17.43
C LYS A 333 -17.46 -2.72 16.44
N SER A 334 -18.03 -1.85 15.61
CA SER A 334 -19.02 -2.27 14.61
C SER A 334 -18.41 -3.26 13.62
N TYR A 335 -17.15 -3.06 13.20
CA TYR A 335 -16.48 -4.05 12.36
C TYR A 335 -16.28 -5.37 13.10
N ILE A 336 -15.87 -5.37 14.37
CA ILE A 336 -15.68 -6.63 15.12
C ILE A 336 -17.02 -7.32 15.42
N ASN A 337 -18.05 -6.58 15.78
CA ASN A 337 -19.37 -7.10 16.18
C ASN A 337 -20.15 -7.72 15.02
N LEU A 338 -19.84 -7.35 13.78
CA LEU A 338 -20.38 -8.02 12.59
C LEU A 338 -19.90 -9.47 12.44
N TYR A 339 -18.90 -9.90 13.23
CA TYR A 339 -18.22 -11.18 13.04
C TYR A 339 -18.13 -12.00 14.32
N ASP A 340 -19.13 -12.85 14.49
CA ASP A 340 -19.12 -13.98 15.40
C ASP A 340 -19.38 -15.29 14.65
N LEU A 341 -19.57 -16.37 15.39
CA LEU A 341 -19.88 -17.67 14.81
C LEU A 341 -21.22 -17.70 14.08
N GLU A 342 -22.18 -16.87 14.49
CA GLU A 342 -23.51 -16.80 13.88
C GLU A 342 -23.41 -16.26 12.45
N TYR A 343 -22.56 -15.25 12.20
CA TYR A 343 -22.27 -14.79 10.83
C TYR A 343 -21.72 -15.91 9.93
N LEU A 344 -20.76 -16.69 10.44
CA LEU A 344 -20.18 -17.83 9.71
C LEU A 344 -21.25 -18.87 9.37
N ILE A 345 -22.12 -19.17 10.33
CA ILE A 345 -23.23 -20.11 10.20
C ILE A 345 -24.23 -19.62 9.16
N ASP A 346 -24.63 -18.36 9.21
CA ASP A 346 -25.71 -17.85 8.37
C ASP A 346 -25.29 -17.62 6.92
N ASN A 347 -24.04 -17.22 6.70
CA ASN A 347 -23.57 -16.78 5.38
C ASN A 347 -22.84 -17.87 4.58
N PHE A 348 -22.33 -18.93 5.22
CA PHE A 348 -21.54 -19.95 4.53
C PHE A 348 -22.13 -21.35 4.70
N ASN A 349 -22.82 -21.80 3.64
CA ASN A 349 -23.29 -23.18 3.53
C ASN A 349 -22.30 -24.09 2.78
N GLU A 350 -21.38 -23.54 2.00
CA GLU A 350 -20.36 -24.27 1.23
C GLU A 350 -18.97 -23.62 1.40
N VAL A 351 -17.91 -24.41 1.20
CA VAL A 351 -16.53 -23.94 1.17
C VAL A 351 -15.92 -24.25 -0.19
N ASN A 352 -15.52 -23.21 -0.92
CA ASN A 352 -14.91 -23.29 -2.25
C ASN A 352 -13.82 -22.22 -2.41
N ASN A 353 -13.10 -22.21 -3.53
CA ASN A 353 -11.97 -21.28 -3.72
C ASN A 353 -12.33 -19.79 -3.58
N ASN A 354 -13.59 -19.42 -3.82
CA ASN A 354 -14.02 -18.01 -3.74
C ASN A 354 -14.22 -17.55 -2.30
N ASN A 355 -14.65 -18.44 -1.39
CA ASN A 355 -14.96 -18.07 -0.01
C ASN A 355 -14.02 -18.70 1.03
N ARG A 356 -13.22 -19.71 0.69
CA ARG A 356 -12.26 -20.36 1.60
C ARG A 356 -11.34 -19.35 2.27
N GLY A 357 -10.76 -18.43 1.51
CA GLY A 357 -9.91 -17.38 2.06
C GLY A 357 -10.63 -16.44 3.04
N ILE A 358 -11.93 -16.20 2.84
CA ILE A 358 -12.75 -15.37 3.73
C ILE A 358 -13.06 -16.13 5.03
N ILE A 359 -13.53 -17.37 4.90
CA ILE A 359 -13.84 -18.26 6.03
C ILE A 359 -12.58 -18.49 6.87
N ARG A 360 -11.44 -18.74 6.23
CA ARG A 360 -10.14 -18.86 6.90
C ARG A 360 -9.80 -17.63 7.74
N ARG A 361 -9.97 -16.44 7.18
CA ARG A 361 -9.69 -15.18 7.88
C ARG A 361 -10.66 -14.96 9.04
N LEU A 362 -11.94 -15.30 8.86
CA LEU A 362 -12.95 -15.24 9.92
C LEU A 362 -12.62 -16.15 11.11
N ILE A 363 -12.27 -17.41 10.85
CA ILE A 363 -11.91 -18.35 11.90
C ILE A 363 -10.63 -17.92 12.61
N ASN A 364 -9.59 -17.50 11.87
CA ASN A 364 -8.37 -16.95 12.47
C ASN A 364 -8.62 -15.71 13.34
N LEU A 365 -9.58 -14.87 12.97
CA LEU A 365 -9.99 -13.73 13.79
C LEU A 365 -10.61 -14.16 15.11
N LEU A 366 -11.50 -15.14 15.05
CA LEU A 366 -12.11 -15.73 16.22
C LEU A 366 -11.05 -16.39 17.13
N LEU A 367 -10.09 -17.12 16.56
CA LEU A 367 -8.98 -17.71 17.32
C LEU A 367 -8.12 -16.64 17.99
N HIS A 368 -7.73 -15.57 17.28
CA HIS A 368 -6.92 -14.49 17.87
C HIS A 368 -7.68 -13.73 18.96
N LYS A 369 -9.01 -13.58 18.86
CA LYS A 369 -9.81 -12.96 19.95
C LYS A 369 -9.76 -13.78 21.24
N HIS A 370 -9.46 -15.07 21.13
CA HIS A 370 -9.43 -16.06 22.20
C HIS A 370 -8.07 -16.78 22.26
N GLU A 371 -6.98 -16.03 22.01
CA GLU A 371 -5.61 -16.57 21.98
C GLU A 371 -5.20 -17.20 23.32
N ASP A 372 -5.76 -16.69 24.43
CA ASP A 372 -5.60 -17.23 25.78
C ASP A 372 -6.12 -18.66 25.95
N ILE A 373 -7.06 -19.06 25.10
CA ILE A 373 -7.69 -20.39 25.10
C ILE A 373 -6.96 -21.35 24.12
N GLY A 374 -6.20 -20.82 23.16
CA GLY A 374 -5.45 -21.62 22.18
C GLY A 374 -6.34 -22.54 21.33
N ASN A 375 -5.83 -23.73 20.99
CA ASN A 375 -6.51 -24.71 20.11
C ASN A 375 -7.87 -25.19 20.65
N GLN A 376 -8.11 -25.09 21.97
CA GLN A 376 -9.41 -25.40 22.56
C GLN A 376 -10.53 -24.49 22.03
N TYR A 377 -10.20 -23.29 21.54
CA TYR A 377 -11.18 -22.42 20.90
C TYR A 377 -11.53 -22.88 19.49
N LEU A 378 -10.60 -23.53 18.77
CA LEU A 378 -10.92 -24.13 17.47
C LEU A 378 -11.91 -25.30 17.62
N ASN A 379 -11.74 -26.12 18.67
CA ASN A 379 -12.72 -27.16 19.02
C ASN A 379 -14.08 -26.58 19.40
N TYR A 380 -14.10 -25.42 20.09
CA TYR A 380 -15.33 -24.68 20.34
C TYR A 380 -16.05 -24.30 19.03
N ILE A 381 -15.31 -23.78 18.03
CA ILE A 381 -15.85 -23.44 16.70
C ILE A 381 -16.41 -24.70 16.02
N LEU A 382 -15.66 -25.80 16.02
CA LEU A 382 -16.12 -27.08 15.46
C LEU A 382 -17.43 -27.54 16.13
N ILE A 383 -17.50 -27.52 17.46
CA ILE A 383 -18.69 -27.87 18.26
C ILE A 383 -19.90 -27.01 17.88
N ILE A 384 -19.69 -25.72 17.67
CA ILE A 384 -20.74 -24.82 17.20
C ILE A 384 -21.20 -25.23 15.80
N PHE A 385 -20.30 -25.49 14.85
CA PHE A 385 -20.71 -25.97 13.52
C PHE A 385 -21.45 -27.32 13.56
N ILE A 386 -21.09 -28.22 14.48
CA ILE A 386 -21.80 -29.49 14.72
C ILE A 386 -23.24 -29.21 15.17
N ARG A 387 -23.43 -28.32 16.15
CA ARG A 387 -24.76 -27.93 16.66
C ARG A 387 -25.66 -27.40 15.54
N TYR A 388 -25.12 -26.58 14.64
CA TYR A 388 -25.84 -25.98 13.52
C TYR A 388 -25.87 -26.85 12.24
N ASP A 389 -25.37 -28.09 12.28
CA ASP A 389 -25.30 -29.03 11.14
C ASP A 389 -24.59 -28.46 9.89
N LYS A 390 -23.55 -27.65 10.10
CA LYS A 390 -22.78 -27.01 9.02
C LYS A 390 -21.72 -27.93 8.44
N LYS A 391 -22.16 -28.99 7.76
CA LYS A 391 -21.33 -30.08 7.21
C LYS A 391 -20.09 -29.61 6.44
N ASN A 392 -20.23 -28.60 5.57
CA ASN A 392 -19.12 -28.13 4.75
C ASN A 392 -18.08 -27.34 5.56
N LEU A 393 -18.50 -26.59 6.57
CA LEU A 393 -17.59 -25.91 7.50
C LEU A 393 -16.89 -26.91 8.43
N ILE A 394 -17.59 -27.96 8.88
CA ILE A 394 -17.01 -29.06 9.64
C ILE A 394 -15.91 -29.76 8.83
N LYS A 395 -16.20 -30.14 7.58
CA LYS A 395 -15.22 -30.74 6.68
C LYS A 395 -14.03 -29.83 6.45
N TYR A 396 -14.28 -28.55 6.21
CA TYR A 396 -13.21 -27.58 6.00
C TYR A 396 -12.27 -27.46 7.22
N LEU A 397 -12.81 -27.48 8.44
CA LEU A 397 -11.98 -27.45 9.65
C LEU A 397 -11.15 -28.72 9.86
N ILE A 398 -11.69 -29.90 9.50
CA ILE A 398 -11.06 -31.19 9.78
C ILE A 398 -10.11 -31.64 8.65
N GLU A 399 -10.51 -31.44 7.39
CA GLU A 399 -9.76 -31.87 6.21
C GLU A 399 -8.89 -30.76 5.61
N GLY A 400 -9.07 -29.51 6.05
CA GLY A 400 -8.31 -28.37 5.58
C GLY A 400 -6.87 -28.36 6.09
N ASP A 401 -5.97 -27.75 5.31
CA ASP A 401 -4.57 -27.48 5.66
C ASP A 401 -4.39 -26.12 6.38
N ASP A 402 -5.49 -25.40 6.58
CA ASP A 402 -5.49 -24.04 7.11
C ASP A 402 -5.39 -23.99 8.65
N PHE A 403 -5.68 -25.10 9.34
CA PHE A 403 -5.74 -25.18 10.80
C PHE A 403 -5.22 -26.53 11.32
N GLU A 404 -4.51 -26.51 12.44
CA GLU A 404 -4.14 -27.73 13.17
C GLU A 404 -5.23 -28.05 14.20
N LEU A 405 -6.07 -29.04 13.89
CA LEU A 405 -7.22 -29.41 14.70
C LEU A 405 -7.09 -30.85 15.18
N ASP A 406 -7.03 -31.03 16.51
CA ASP A 406 -7.22 -32.34 17.12
C ASP A 406 -8.68 -32.50 17.54
N ILE A 407 -9.41 -33.36 16.82
CA ILE A 407 -10.83 -33.65 17.08
C ILE A 407 -11.07 -34.47 18.35
N ASN A 408 -10.01 -35.01 18.95
CA ASN A 408 -10.04 -35.78 20.19
C ASN A 408 -9.79 -34.93 21.43
N GLU A 409 -9.34 -33.70 21.26
CA GLU A 409 -9.23 -32.74 22.36
C GLU A 409 -10.59 -32.07 22.64
N PRO A 410 -10.90 -31.73 23.90
CA PRO A 410 -12.09 -30.97 24.20
C PRO A 410 -11.92 -29.49 23.84
N ASP A 411 -13.02 -28.77 23.85
CA ASP A 411 -12.97 -27.31 23.92
C ASP A 411 -12.72 -26.80 25.35
N HIS A 412 -12.67 -25.48 25.50
CA HIS A 412 -12.43 -24.81 26.79
C HIS A 412 -13.54 -24.95 27.83
N LYS A 413 -14.58 -25.74 27.54
CA LYS A 413 -15.67 -26.09 28.44
C LYS A 413 -15.73 -27.61 28.67
N ASP A 414 -14.64 -28.32 28.39
CA ASP A 414 -14.50 -29.77 28.50
C ASP A 414 -15.52 -30.54 27.65
N ARG A 415 -15.92 -29.97 26.50
CA ARG A 415 -16.85 -30.62 25.57
C ARG A 415 -16.07 -31.23 24.42
N TYR A 416 -16.37 -32.49 24.12
CA TYR A 416 -15.74 -33.21 23.01
C TYR A 416 -16.62 -33.17 21.75
N PRO A 417 -16.04 -32.97 20.55
CA PRO A 417 -16.80 -32.92 19.29
C PRO A 417 -17.69 -34.14 19.05
N ILE A 418 -17.19 -35.35 19.31
CA ILE A 418 -17.95 -36.60 19.10
C ILE A 418 -19.13 -36.74 20.08
N ILE A 419 -18.94 -36.32 21.34
CA ILE A 419 -19.99 -36.29 22.37
C ILE A 419 -21.05 -35.25 22.01
N GLU A 420 -20.64 -34.08 21.51
CA GLU A 420 -21.58 -33.05 21.08
C GLU A 420 -22.43 -33.50 19.87
N ALA A 421 -21.83 -34.19 18.90
CA ALA A 421 -22.55 -34.77 17.77
C ALA A 421 -23.60 -35.79 18.22
N LEU A 422 -23.28 -36.60 19.24
CA LEU A 422 -24.24 -37.49 19.89
C LEU A 422 -25.37 -36.69 20.55
N ASN A 423 -25.03 -35.73 21.41
CA ASN A 423 -26.01 -34.96 22.20
C ASN A 423 -27.01 -34.19 21.32
N ASN A 424 -26.57 -33.67 20.17
CA ASN A 424 -27.42 -32.95 19.21
C ASN A 424 -28.08 -33.85 18.16
N ASN A 425 -28.04 -35.18 18.34
CA ASN A 425 -28.60 -36.16 17.41
C ASN A 425 -28.08 -36.02 15.96
N ARG A 426 -26.82 -35.59 15.79
CA ARG A 426 -26.18 -35.37 14.48
C ARG A 426 -25.56 -36.65 13.94
N LYS A 427 -26.39 -37.67 13.69
CA LYS A 427 -25.96 -39.03 13.31
C LYS A 427 -24.94 -39.07 12.14
N LYS A 428 -25.16 -38.26 11.10
CA LYS A 428 -24.25 -38.20 9.94
C LYS A 428 -22.89 -37.60 10.30
N ILE A 429 -22.88 -36.56 11.13
CA ILE A 429 -21.65 -35.91 11.61
C ILE A 429 -20.93 -36.84 12.59
N PHE A 430 -21.64 -37.52 13.48
CA PHE A 430 -21.07 -38.52 14.39
C PHE A 430 -20.33 -39.64 13.63
N LYS A 431 -20.97 -40.21 12.59
CA LYS A 431 -20.33 -41.19 11.71
C LYS A 431 -19.11 -40.61 10.98
N TYR A 432 -19.21 -39.36 10.53
CA TYR A 432 -18.12 -38.67 9.87
C TYR A 432 -16.93 -38.44 10.81
N LEU A 433 -17.14 -37.95 12.03
CA LEU A 433 -16.07 -37.76 13.03
C LEU A 433 -15.32 -39.07 13.32
N LEU A 434 -16.04 -40.18 13.50
CA LEU A 434 -15.41 -41.51 13.65
C LEU A 434 -14.57 -41.89 12.42
N SER A 435 -15.05 -41.60 11.21
CA SER A 435 -14.26 -41.85 9.99
C SER A 435 -13.01 -40.97 9.85
N GLN A 436 -12.96 -39.85 10.58
CA GLN A 436 -11.80 -38.96 10.64
C GLN A 436 -10.90 -39.24 11.85
N GLY A 437 -11.12 -40.35 12.58
CA GLY A 437 -10.27 -40.78 13.69
C GLY A 437 -10.68 -40.28 15.07
N ALA A 438 -11.95 -39.87 15.25
CA ALA A 438 -12.46 -39.54 16.58
C ALA A 438 -12.40 -40.77 17.52
N ASP A 439 -11.92 -40.59 18.73
CA ASP A 439 -11.73 -41.66 19.71
C ASP A 439 -13.08 -42.19 20.18
N ARG A 440 -13.29 -43.47 19.95
CA ARG A 440 -14.51 -44.17 20.36
C ARG A 440 -14.60 -44.36 21.88
N ASN A 441 -13.49 -44.17 22.59
CA ASN A 441 -13.39 -44.30 24.03
C ASN A 441 -13.46 -42.95 24.75
N THR A 442 -13.67 -41.84 24.02
CA THR A 442 -13.85 -40.51 24.62
C THR A 442 -14.88 -40.56 25.75
N GLU A 443 -14.54 -39.95 26.87
CA GLU A 443 -15.42 -39.75 28.02
C GLU A 443 -16.09 -38.37 27.92
N ASP A 444 -17.33 -38.25 28.39
CA ASP A 444 -17.90 -36.93 28.60
C ASP A 444 -17.26 -36.22 29.81
N ASN A 445 -17.68 -34.98 30.08
CA ASN A 445 -17.18 -34.19 31.20
C ASN A 445 -17.52 -34.78 32.59
N ASN A 446 -18.30 -35.86 32.67
CA ASN A 446 -18.57 -36.60 33.90
C ASN A 446 -17.79 -37.93 33.99
N GLY A 447 -16.87 -38.18 33.05
CA GLY A 447 -16.12 -39.44 32.97
C GLY A 447 -16.96 -40.61 32.44
N VAL A 448 -18.08 -40.35 31.76
CA VAL A 448 -18.92 -41.41 31.20
C VAL A 448 -18.43 -41.74 29.78
N PRO A 449 -17.98 -42.99 29.52
CA PRO A 449 -17.44 -43.36 28.22
C PRO A 449 -18.52 -43.36 27.14
N LEU A 450 -18.14 -42.97 25.92
CA LEU A 450 -19.02 -42.90 24.75
C LEU A 450 -19.79 -44.21 24.51
N SER A 451 -19.17 -45.37 24.72
CA SER A 451 -19.80 -46.70 24.62
C SER A 451 -21.03 -46.86 25.52
N ARG A 452 -21.00 -46.26 26.72
CA ARG A 452 -22.13 -46.23 27.66
C ARG A 452 -23.17 -45.20 27.23
N LEU A 453 -22.75 -44.03 26.76
CA LEU A 453 -23.65 -42.96 26.30
C LEU A 453 -24.51 -43.39 25.10
N VAL A 454 -23.98 -44.22 24.20
CA VAL A 454 -24.72 -44.73 23.04
C VAL A 454 -25.59 -45.96 23.34
N TRP A 455 -25.49 -46.57 24.53
CA TRP A 455 -26.16 -47.84 24.85
C TRP A 455 -27.68 -47.79 24.60
N ASN A 456 -28.32 -46.70 25.03
CA ASN A 456 -29.75 -46.45 24.85
C ASN A 456 -30.09 -45.72 23.55
N ARG A 457 -29.15 -45.62 22.60
CA ARG A 457 -29.31 -44.94 21.30
C ARG A 457 -28.93 -45.90 20.17
N PRO A 458 -29.81 -46.86 19.80
CA PRO A 458 -29.48 -47.99 18.92
C PRO A 458 -28.82 -47.57 17.60
N SER A 459 -29.24 -46.45 17.03
CA SER A 459 -28.69 -45.91 15.80
C SER A 459 -27.23 -45.44 15.91
N PHE A 460 -26.83 -44.91 17.06
CA PHE A 460 -25.45 -44.49 17.33
C PHE A 460 -24.59 -45.68 17.77
N ARG A 461 -25.17 -46.58 18.56
CA ARG A 461 -24.53 -47.85 18.93
C ARG A 461 -24.12 -48.67 17.72
N HIS A 462 -25.01 -48.80 16.72
CA HIS A 462 -24.69 -49.49 15.48
C HIS A 462 -23.51 -48.84 14.75
N ILE A 463 -23.49 -47.49 14.68
CA ILE A 463 -22.36 -46.77 14.07
C ILE A 463 -21.07 -47.03 14.86
N LEU A 464 -21.09 -46.96 16.19
CA LEU A 464 -19.89 -47.18 16.99
C LEU A 464 -19.31 -48.60 16.78
N ILE A 465 -20.18 -49.60 16.59
CA ILE A 465 -19.79 -50.99 16.27
C ILE A 465 -19.19 -51.12 14.86
N GLU A 466 -19.71 -50.38 13.87
CA GLU A 466 -19.17 -50.39 12.50
C GLU A 466 -17.70 -49.91 12.43
N TYR A 467 -17.27 -49.08 13.38
CA TYR A 467 -15.92 -48.51 13.47
C TYR A 467 -15.10 -49.18 14.60
N SER A 468 -15.43 -50.43 14.95
CA SER A 468 -14.81 -51.22 16.02
C SER A 468 -13.57 -52.02 15.61
#